data_AF-A0A4Q2YII4-F1
#
_entry.id   AF-A0A4Q2YII4-F1
#
_cell.length_a   1.000
_cell.length_b   1.000
_cell.length_c   1.000
_cell.angle_alpha   90.00
_cell.angle_beta   90.00
_cell.angle_gamma   90.00
#
_symmetry.space_group_name_H-M   'P 1'
#
loop_
_entity.id
_entity.type
_entity.pdbx_description
1 polymer ?
#
loop_
_entity_poly.entity_id
_entity_poly.type
_entity_poly.pdbx_seq_one_letter_code
_entity_poly.pdbx_strand_id
1 'polypeptide(L)'
;MSSAPKTQAFRQVVLPPQRESIPAAVEECLQRTASALFQTETAGKDDLIQAMHAVRQSNSQGKPADLLETLARQFHTDEDQVSAAITSYGERISATLTPNLHAIPFAGKFIAPSAFYENYPDLQRLGSALMAVVIYAEDADAIGTASINPFAAIILGEEIAAAVARRVNVRPLITSVMLDHQSWSQIIRKHFQR
;
A
#
# COMPACT_ATOMS: atom_id res chain seq x y z
N MET A 1 -11.74 48.63 -25.66
CA MET A 1 -12.06 47.19 -25.58
C MET A 1 -10.80 46.44 -25.98
N SER A 2 -10.06 45.88 -25.01
CA SER A 2 -8.83 45.11 -25.25
C SER A 2 -8.97 43.77 -24.55
N SER A 3 -9.09 42.71 -25.34
CA SER A 3 -9.25 41.33 -24.90
C SER A 3 -7.89 40.73 -24.54
N ALA A 4 -7.67 40.39 -23.27
CA ALA A 4 -6.54 39.60 -22.85
C ALA A 4 -6.69 38.13 -23.31
N PRO A 5 -5.61 37.45 -23.74
CA PRO A 5 -5.68 36.06 -24.14
C PRO A 5 -5.77 35.14 -22.92
N LYS A 6 -6.77 34.24 -22.93
CA LYS A 6 -6.87 33.14 -21.97
C LYS A 6 -5.89 32.03 -22.37
N THR A 7 -4.70 32.05 -21.80
CA THR A 7 -3.79 30.90 -21.88
C THR A 7 -4.07 29.95 -20.72
N GLN A 8 -5.06 29.07 -20.87
CA GLN A 8 -5.25 27.94 -19.96
C GLN A 8 -4.46 26.76 -20.53
N ALA A 9 -3.17 26.70 -20.18
CA ALA A 9 -2.36 25.53 -20.47
C ALA A 9 -2.91 24.37 -19.65
N PHE A 10 -3.60 23.44 -20.30
CA PHE A 10 -3.85 22.12 -19.74
C PHE A 10 -2.47 21.50 -19.46
N ARG A 11 -2.07 21.45 -18.19
CA ARG A 11 -0.94 20.61 -17.77
C ARG A 11 -1.25 19.21 -18.29
N GLN A 12 -0.39 18.70 -19.17
CA GLN A 12 -0.43 17.29 -19.55
C GLN A 12 -0.42 16.49 -18.27
N VAL A 13 -1.44 15.66 -18.13
CA VAL A 13 -1.59 14.84 -16.96
C VAL A 13 -0.71 13.63 -17.20
N VAL A 14 0.36 13.57 -16.44
CA VAL A 14 1.17 12.36 -16.32
C VAL A 14 0.37 11.36 -15.51
N LEU A 15 -0.15 10.33 -16.19
CA LEU A 15 -0.70 9.16 -15.51
C LEU A 15 0.46 8.45 -14.78
N PRO A 16 0.24 7.87 -13.59
CA PRO A 16 1.26 7.05 -12.94
C PRO A 16 1.70 5.92 -13.90
N PRO A 17 2.99 5.54 -13.87
CA PRO A 17 3.50 4.47 -14.72
C PRO A 17 2.72 3.19 -14.46
N GLN A 18 2.37 2.47 -15.53
CA GLN A 18 1.63 1.23 -15.44
C GLN A 18 2.54 0.11 -14.95
N ARG A 19 2.03 -0.72 -14.04
CA ARG A 19 2.66 -1.98 -13.70
C ARG A 19 2.07 -3.08 -14.58
N GLU A 20 2.93 -3.76 -15.33
CA GLU A 20 2.53 -4.78 -16.30
C GLU A 20 1.89 -6.02 -15.65
N SER A 21 2.11 -6.25 -14.34
CA SER A 21 1.57 -7.40 -13.62
C SER A 21 1.58 -7.25 -12.09
N ILE A 22 0.78 -8.06 -11.38
CA ILE A 22 0.76 -8.14 -9.91
C ILE A 22 2.17 -8.47 -9.34
N PRO A 23 2.93 -9.46 -9.86
CA PRO A 23 4.29 -9.71 -9.40
C PRO A 23 5.22 -8.51 -9.48
N ALA A 24 5.11 -7.69 -10.54
CA ALA A 24 5.91 -6.48 -10.68
C ALA A 24 5.61 -5.45 -9.58
N ALA A 25 4.33 -5.27 -9.24
CA ALA A 25 3.93 -4.39 -8.14
C ALA A 25 4.42 -4.86 -6.77
N VAL A 26 4.37 -6.17 -6.52
CA VAL A 26 4.88 -6.77 -5.28
C VAL A 26 6.40 -6.59 -5.17
N GLU A 27 7.15 -6.85 -6.26
CA GLU A 27 8.60 -6.69 -6.27
C GLU A 27 9.00 -5.20 -6.13
N GLU A 28 8.29 -4.27 -6.76
CA GLU A 28 8.53 -2.84 -6.55
C GLU A 28 8.28 -2.44 -5.09
N CYS A 29 7.17 -2.89 -4.51
CA CYS A 29 6.86 -2.65 -3.10
C CYS A 29 8.02 -3.13 -2.22
N LEU A 30 8.46 -4.38 -2.43
CA LEU A 30 9.55 -4.98 -1.69
C LEU A 30 10.85 -4.16 -1.79
N GLN A 31 11.22 -3.72 -3.00
CA GLN A 31 12.43 -2.92 -3.24
C GLN A 31 12.35 -1.53 -2.60
N ARG A 32 11.21 -0.84 -2.74
CA ARG A 32 11.00 0.51 -2.17
C ARG A 32 11.02 0.47 -0.64
N THR A 33 10.34 -0.51 -0.04
CA THR A 33 10.33 -0.72 1.41
C THR A 33 11.74 -1.04 1.92
N ALA A 34 12.47 -1.98 1.29
CA ALA A 34 13.83 -2.32 1.70
C ALA A 34 14.80 -1.12 1.57
N SER A 35 14.70 -0.35 0.49
CA SER A 35 15.51 0.85 0.29
C SER A 35 15.26 1.90 1.38
N ALA A 36 14.00 2.15 1.74
CA ALA A 36 13.66 3.11 2.78
C ALA A 36 14.12 2.64 4.17
N LEU A 37 13.98 1.34 4.49
CA LEU A 37 14.48 0.77 5.74
C LEU A 37 16.00 0.91 5.85
N PHE A 38 16.73 0.68 4.77
CA PHE A 38 18.18 0.86 4.72
C PHE A 38 18.58 2.33 4.89
N GLN A 39 17.92 3.25 4.18
CA GLN A 39 18.19 4.70 4.25
C GLN A 39 17.91 5.31 5.62
N THR A 40 16.96 4.74 6.36
CA THR A 40 16.58 5.18 7.71
C THR A 40 17.33 4.44 8.82
N GLU A 41 18.34 3.65 8.44
CA GLU A 41 19.16 2.82 9.34
C GLU A 41 18.31 1.93 10.26
N THR A 42 17.13 1.51 9.77
CA THR A 42 16.18 0.69 10.52
C THR A 42 16.62 -0.76 10.59
N ALA A 43 17.29 -1.25 9.54
CA ALA A 43 17.76 -2.62 9.43
C ALA A 43 19.08 -2.69 8.65
N GLY A 44 19.91 -3.68 9.01
CA GLY A 44 21.14 -3.99 8.31
C GLY A 44 20.89 -4.54 6.91
N LYS A 45 21.88 -4.43 6.04
CA LYS A 45 21.80 -4.93 4.66
C LYS A 45 21.53 -6.45 4.61
N ASP A 46 22.21 -7.21 5.46
CA ASP A 46 22.10 -8.68 5.46
C ASP A 46 20.71 -9.13 5.94
N ASP A 47 20.18 -8.46 6.98
CA ASP A 47 18.83 -8.70 7.51
C ASP A 47 17.77 -8.43 6.43
N LEU A 48 17.91 -7.30 5.71
CA LEU A 48 17.00 -6.93 4.62
C LEU A 48 17.07 -7.96 3.48
N ILE A 49 18.26 -8.42 3.09
CA ILE A 49 18.41 -9.46 2.07
C ILE A 49 17.70 -10.73 2.50
N GLN A 50 17.91 -11.19 3.74
CA GLN A 50 17.27 -12.37 4.28
C GLN A 50 15.74 -12.24 4.32
N ALA A 51 15.23 -11.10 4.82
CA ALA A 51 13.80 -10.82 4.89
C ALA A 51 13.16 -10.76 3.48
N MET A 52 13.81 -10.10 2.52
CA MET A 52 13.35 -10.06 1.13
C MET A 52 13.30 -11.45 0.49
N HIS A 53 14.30 -12.30 0.75
CA HIS A 53 14.28 -13.69 0.29
C HIS A 53 13.09 -14.47 0.88
N ALA A 54 12.83 -14.32 2.17
CA ALA A 54 11.70 -14.97 2.84
C ALA A 54 10.35 -14.50 2.26
N VAL A 55 10.17 -13.20 2.02
CA VAL A 55 8.95 -12.66 1.37
C VAL A 55 8.77 -13.25 -0.03
N ARG A 56 9.82 -13.25 -0.86
CA ARG A 56 9.76 -13.82 -2.22
C ARG A 56 9.42 -15.30 -2.20
N GLN A 57 10.01 -16.06 -1.27
CA GLN A 57 9.71 -17.48 -1.10
C GLN A 57 8.26 -17.72 -0.67
N SER A 58 7.74 -16.92 0.28
CA SER A 58 6.34 -17.03 0.70
C SER A 58 5.38 -16.72 -0.46
N ASN A 59 5.66 -15.65 -1.20
CA ASN A 59 4.84 -15.24 -2.34
C ASN A 59 4.84 -16.28 -3.47
N SER A 60 5.97 -16.94 -3.75
CA SER A 60 6.02 -18.01 -4.76
C SER A 60 5.24 -19.27 -4.36
N GLN A 61 4.97 -19.45 -3.07
CA GLN A 61 4.11 -20.49 -2.53
C GLN A 61 2.63 -20.09 -2.48
N GLY A 62 2.26 -18.93 -3.03
CA GLY A 62 0.90 -18.41 -2.98
C GLY A 62 0.49 -17.92 -1.59
N LYS A 63 1.46 -17.59 -0.73
CA LYS A 63 1.23 -17.05 0.61
C LYS A 63 1.72 -15.60 0.67
N PRO A 64 0.83 -14.60 0.46
CA PRO A 64 1.21 -13.20 0.55
C PRO A 64 1.88 -12.88 1.89
N ALA A 65 2.99 -12.14 1.82
CA ALA A 65 3.75 -11.73 2.99
C ALA A 65 4.18 -10.26 2.86
N ASP A 66 4.21 -9.54 3.98
CA ASP A 66 4.73 -8.18 4.06
C ASP A 66 6.16 -8.17 4.62
N LEU A 67 6.99 -7.24 4.11
CA LEU A 67 8.40 -7.13 4.52
C LEU A 67 8.54 -6.67 5.97
N LEU A 68 7.70 -5.75 6.46
CA LEU A 68 7.82 -5.22 7.82
C LEU A 68 7.50 -6.30 8.85
N GLU A 69 6.43 -7.06 8.63
CA GLU A 69 6.10 -8.19 9.49
C GLU A 69 7.17 -9.29 9.41
N THR A 70 7.65 -9.62 8.20
CA THR A 70 8.69 -10.64 8.02
C THR A 70 9.98 -10.25 8.76
N LEU A 71 10.41 -9.00 8.64
CA LEU A 71 11.60 -8.48 9.31
C LEU A 71 11.41 -8.45 10.83
N ALA A 72 10.27 -7.95 11.33
CA ALA A 72 10.00 -7.89 12.77
C ALA A 72 10.03 -9.29 13.40
N ARG A 73 9.46 -10.29 12.73
CA ARG A 73 9.42 -11.69 13.19
C ARG A 73 10.78 -12.40 13.13
N GLN A 74 11.79 -11.83 12.47
CA GLN A 74 13.16 -12.36 12.55
C GLN A 74 13.84 -12.06 13.89
N PHE A 75 13.50 -10.92 14.51
CA PHE A 75 14.13 -10.45 15.74
C PHE A 75 13.27 -10.65 16.99
N HIS A 76 11.96 -10.74 16.82
CA HIS A 76 11.01 -10.78 17.92
C HIS A 76 10.07 -11.97 17.77
N THR A 77 9.85 -12.68 18.88
CA THR A 77 8.86 -13.78 18.96
C THR A 77 7.63 -13.38 19.76
N ASP A 78 7.73 -12.31 20.56
CA ASP A 78 6.64 -11.76 21.36
C ASP A 78 5.79 -10.81 20.50
N GLU A 79 4.46 -10.98 20.49
CA GLU A 79 3.58 -10.23 19.58
C GLU A 79 3.55 -8.73 19.91
N ASP A 80 3.70 -8.33 21.17
CA ASP A 80 3.75 -6.91 21.54
C ASP A 80 5.04 -6.26 21.00
N GLN A 81 6.17 -6.97 21.07
CA GLN A 81 7.43 -6.54 20.46
C GLN A 81 7.36 -6.50 18.93
N VAL A 82 6.74 -7.49 18.29
CA VAL A 82 6.53 -7.51 16.83
C VAL A 82 5.69 -6.31 16.41
N SER A 83 4.57 -6.05 17.09
CA SER A 83 3.68 -4.93 16.81
C SER A 83 4.37 -3.57 16.97
N ALA A 84 5.16 -3.40 18.04
CA ALA A 84 5.94 -2.20 18.27
C ALA A 84 7.02 -1.99 17.20
N ALA A 85 7.72 -3.06 16.79
CA ALA A 85 8.72 -3.00 15.74
C ALA A 85 8.10 -2.61 14.39
N ILE A 86 6.99 -3.26 13.99
CA ILE A 86 6.27 -2.94 12.74
C ILE A 86 5.84 -1.47 12.72
N THR A 87 5.28 -0.98 13.84
CA THR A 87 4.86 0.43 13.96
C THR A 87 6.05 1.36 13.77
N SER A 88 7.17 1.10 14.46
CA SER A 88 8.39 1.90 14.34
C SER A 88 8.96 1.89 12.92
N TYR A 89 8.98 0.73 12.26
CA TYR A 89 9.45 0.60 10.88
C TYR A 89 8.56 1.39 9.92
N GLY A 90 7.24 1.27 10.06
CA GLY A 90 6.27 2.00 9.25
C GLY A 90 6.40 3.52 9.41
N GLU A 91 6.56 4.02 10.65
CA GLU A 91 6.79 5.44 10.94
C GLU A 91 8.07 5.97 10.29
N ARG A 92 9.17 5.21 10.36
CA ARG A 92 10.44 5.59 9.73
C ARG A 92 10.33 5.64 8.21
N ILE A 93 9.67 4.66 7.59
CA ILE A 93 9.40 4.67 6.15
C ILE A 93 8.51 5.87 5.80
N SER A 94 7.44 6.09 6.57
CA SER A 94 6.50 7.19 6.34
C SER A 94 7.19 8.56 6.37
N ALA A 95 8.18 8.74 7.24
CA ALA A 95 8.99 9.96 7.31
C ALA A 95 9.85 10.21 6.05
N THR A 96 10.05 9.21 5.19
CA THR A 96 10.74 9.36 3.88
C THR A 96 9.81 9.83 2.76
N LEU A 97 8.50 9.88 3.01
CA LEU A 97 7.47 10.20 2.01
C LEU A 97 7.08 11.67 2.07
N THR A 98 6.47 12.17 1.01
CA THR A 98 5.87 13.51 0.99
C THR A 98 4.57 13.48 0.18
N PRO A 99 3.40 13.64 0.82
CA PRO A 99 3.19 13.82 2.27
C PRO A 99 3.48 12.53 3.07
N ASN A 100 3.75 12.69 4.37
CA ASN A 100 3.89 11.56 5.29
C ASN A 100 2.55 10.82 5.44
N LEU A 101 2.60 9.51 5.57
CA LEU A 101 1.44 8.67 5.85
C LEU A 101 1.25 8.51 7.37
N HIS A 102 0.14 8.99 7.90
CA HIS A 102 -0.17 8.86 9.33
C HIS A 102 -0.85 7.52 9.64
N ALA A 103 -0.55 6.96 10.81
CA ALA A 103 -1.27 5.83 11.34
C ALA A 103 -2.69 6.22 11.74
N ILE A 104 -3.67 5.39 11.40
CA ILE A 104 -5.05 5.54 11.90
C ILE A 104 -5.47 4.34 12.76
N PRO A 105 -5.80 4.54 14.06
CA PRO A 105 -5.96 3.43 15.01
C PRO A 105 -7.34 2.75 14.94
N PHE A 106 -8.23 3.19 14.05
CA PHE A 106 -9.61 2.70 13.97
C PHE A 106 -9.94 2.02 12.66
N ALA A 107 -8.99 1.89 11.74
CA ALA A 107 -9.28 1.33 10.42
C ALA A 107 -9.68 -0.15 10.45
N GLY A 108 -9.27 -0.92 11.46
CA GLY A 108 -9.74 -2.30 11.64
C GLY A 108 -11.27 -2.44 11.78
N LYS A 109 -11.99 -1.34 12.04
CA LYS A 109 -13.45 -1.29 12.12
C LYS A 109 -14.15 -1.13 10.77
N PHE A 110 -13.41 -0.74 9.72
CA PHE A 110 -14.00 -0.61 8.39
C PHE A 110 -14.46 -1.96 7.84
N ILE A 111 -15.49 -1.89 7.00
CA ILE A 111 -16.07 -3.04 6.30
C ILE A 111 -15.45 -3.08 4.90
N ALA A 112 -15.18 -4.28 4.40
CA ALA A 112 -14.67 -4.45 3.05
C ALA A 112 -15.64 -3.83 2.03
N PRO A 113 -15.18 -2.91 1.15
CA PRO A 113 -16.01 -2.29 0.13
C PRO A 113 -16.30 -3.30 -0.99
N SER A 114 -17.21 -4.24 -0.71
CA SER A 114 -17.44 -5.41 -1.55
C SER A 114 -17.90 -5.03 -2.96
N ALA A 115 -18.77 -4.03 -3.09
CA ALA A 115 -19.21 -3.50 -4.38
C ALA A 115 -18.05 -2.93 -5.22
N PHE A 116 -17.03 -2.35 -4.58
CA PHE A 116 -15.83 -1.91 -5.30
C PHE A 116 -15.06 -3.12 -5.83
N TYR A 117 -14.81 -4.14 -5.00
CA TYR A 117 -14.08 -5.33 -5.44
C TYR A 117 -14.82 -6.16 -6.49
N GLU A 118 -16.15 -6.21 -6.45
CA GLU A 118 -16.98 -6.83 -7.50
C GLU A 118 -16.76 -6.15 -8.86
N ASN A 119 -16.59 -4.83 -8.85
CA ASN A 119 -16.26 -4.09 -10.05
C ASN A 119 -14.78 -4.24 -10.44
N TYR A 120 -13.86 -4.32 -9.48
CA TYR A 120 -12.43 -4.35 -9.73
C TYR A 120 -11.74 -5.58 -9.10
N PRO A 121 -12.04 -6.81 -9.57
CA PRO A 121 -11.53 -8.03 -8.95
C PRO A 121 -10.00 -8.14 -9.01
N ASP A 122 -9.37 -7.57 -10.03
CA ASP A 122 -7.91 -7.54 -10.18
C ASP A 122 -7.25 -6.70 -9.10
N LEU A 123 -7.90 -5.62 -8.67
CA LEU A 123 -7.41 -4.77 -7.57
C LEU A 123 -7.57 -5.46 -6.22
N GLN A 124 -8.59 -6.32 -6.06
CA GLN A 124 -8.69 -7.18 -4.88
C GLN A 124 -7.52 -8.18 -4.83
N ARG A 125 -7.21 -8.82 -5.96
CA ARG A 125 -6.06 -9.75 -6.08
C ARG A 125 -4.74 -9.05 -5.82
N LEU A 126 -4.56 -7.86 -6.38
CA LEU A 126 -3.39 -7.02 -6.13
C LEU A 126 -3.28 -6.63 -4.65
N GLY A 127 -4.36 -6.15 -4.04
CA GLY A 127 -4.38 -5.78 -2.62
C GLY A 127 -4.01 -6.96 -1.73
N SER A 128 -4.55 -8.15 -2.02
CA SER A 128 -4.18 -9.38 -1.32
C SER A 128 -2.69 -9.70 -1.46
N ALA A 129 -2.12 -9.57 -2.66
CA ALA A 129 -0.70 -9.82 -2.91
C ALA A 129 0.23 -8.78 -2.24
N LEU A 130 -0.21 -7.53 -2.14
CA LEU A 130 0.52 -6.43 -1.48
C LEU A 130 0.30 -6.41 0.05
N MET A 131 -0.60 -7.23 0.58
CA MET A 131 -1.09 -7.11 1.96
C MET A 131 -1.57 -5.68 2.28
N ALA A 132 -2.30 -5.09 1.35
CA ALA A 132 -2.90 -3.75 1.42
C ALA A 132 -4.39 -3.81 1.06
N VAL A 133 -5.19 -2.95 1.66
CA VAL A 133 -6.65 -2.98 1.54
C VAL A 133 -7.22 -1.65 1.11
N VAL A 134 -8.38 -1.67 0.44
CA VAL A 134 -9.25 -0.50 0.27
C VAL A 134 -10.13 -0.37 1.50
N ILE A 135 -9.96 0.68 2.31
CA ILE A 135 -10.68 0.89 3.58
C ILE A 135 -12.02 1.61 3.43
N TYR A 136 -12.20 2.37 2.36
CA TYR A 136 -13.48 2.93 1.93
C TYR A 136 -13.43 3.19 0.42
N ALA A 137 -14.60 3.18 -0.22
CA ALA A 137 -14.76 3.56 -1.62
C ALA A 137 -16.12 4.23 -1.78
N GLU A 138 -16.11 5.55 -1.95
CA GLU A 138 -17.28 6.34 -2.32
C GLU A 138 -17.33 6.40 -3.85
N ASP A 139 -18.07 5.44 -4.42
CA ASP A 139 -18.17 5.19 -5.86
C ASP A 139 -16.79 5.15 -6.56
N ALA A 140 -16.58 6.07 -7.50
CA ALA A 140 -15.34 6.25 -8.24
C ALA A 140 -14.62 7.55 -7.87
N ASP A 141 -15.12 8.29 -6.88
CA ASP A 141 -14.71 9.66 -6.60
C ASP A 141 -13.71 9.75 -5.45
N ALA A 142 -13.86 8.95 -4.39
CA ALA A 142 -12.95 8.96 -3.25
C ALA A 142 -12.68 7.55 -2.73
N ILE A 143 -11.40 7.18 -2.68
CA ILE A 143 -10.97 5.81 -2.34
C ILE A 143 -9.83 5.88 -1.33
N GLY A 144 -9.95 5.13 -0.24
CA GLY A 144 -8.94 5.03 0.80
C GLY A 144 -8.18 3.71 0.71
N THR A 145 -6.84 3.73 0.72
CA THR A 145 -5.99 2.54 0.82
C THR A 145 -5.22 2.51 2.12
N ALA A 146 -4.96 1.31 2.65
CA ALA A 146 -4.24 1.16 3.91
C ALA A 146 -3.40 -0.11 3.97
N SER A 147 -2.28 -0.04 4.69
CA SER A 147 -1.41 -1.16 5.03
C SER A 147 -0.52 -0.79 6.23
N ILE A 148 0.13 -1.77 6.87
CA ILE A 148 1.29 -1.48 7.75
C ILE A 148 2.46 -0.91 6.97
N ASN A 149 2.57 -1.24 5.68
CA ASN A 149 3.65 -0.80 4.80
C ASN A 149 3.19 0.39 3.96
N PRO A 150 3.75 1.61 4.17
CA PRO A 150 3.33 2.81 3.45
C PRO A 150 3.39 2.68 1.92
N PHE A 151 4.42 2.00 1.39
CA PHE A 151 4.53 1.81 -0.06
C PHE A 151 3.47 0.87 -0.60
N ALA A 152 3.08 -0.18 0.13
CA ALA A 152 2.02 -1.09 -0.30
C ALA A 152 0.68 -0.34 -0.46
N ALA A 153 0.35 0.54 0.50
CA ALA A 153 -0.85 1.38 0.43
C ALA A 153 -0.82 2.34 -0.77
N ILE A 154 0.32 3.00 -1.00
CA ILE A 154 0.51 3.94 -2.13
C ILE A 154 0.41 3.23 -3.47
N ILE A 155 1.12 2.11 -3.63
CA ILE A 155 1.13 1.32 -4.87
C ILE A 155 -0.29 0.86 -5.21
N LEU A 156 -1.03 0.33 -4.24
CA LEU A 156 -2.43 -0.04 -4.45
C LEU A 156 -3.28 1.18 -4.87
N GLY A 157 -3.05 2.33 -4.25
CA GLY A 157 -3.75 3.58 -4.57
C GLY A 157 -3.48 4.08 -5.99
N GLU A 158 -2.23 4.01 -6.46
CA GLU A 158 -1.83 4.34 -7.82
C GLU A 158 -2.52 3.43 -8.85
N GLU A 159 -2.55 2.11 -8.59
CA GLU A 159 -3.19 1.14 -9.47
C GLU A 159 -4.71 1.32 -9.52
N ILE A 160 -5.33 1.64 -8.38
CA ILE A 160 -6.74 2.01 -8.31
C ILE A 160 -7.02 3.25 -9.15
N ALA A 161 -6.24 4.33 -8.96
CA ALA A 161 -6.43 5.56 -9.71
C ALA A 161 -6.33 5.32 -11.22
N ALA A 162 -5.35 4.52 -11.65
CA ALA A 162 -5.18 4.16 -13.04
C ALA A 162 -6.36 3.32 -13.57
N ALA A 163 -6.85 2.34 -12.81
CA ALA A 163 -7.95 1.47 -13.21
C ALA A 163 -9.29 2.22 -13.29
N VAL A 164 -9.60 3.05 -12.29
CA VAL A 164 -10.82 3.87 -12.25
C VAL A 164 -10.83 4.88 -13.39
N ALA A 165 -9.71 5.58 -13.63
CA ALA A 165 -9.59 6.54 -14.73
C ALA A 165 -9.84 5.89 -16.10
N ARG A 166 -9.36 4.65 -16.32
CA ARG A 166 -9.61 3.93 -17.57
C ARG A 166 -11.07 3.53 -17.75
N ARG A 167 -11.75 3.13 -16.67
CA ARG A 167 -13.10 2.56 -16.77
C ARG A 167 -14.19 3.62 -16.82
N VAL A 168 -14.07 4.67 -16.02
CA VAL A 168 -15.14 5.67 -15.85
C VAL A 168 -14.72 7.09 -16.20
N ASN A 169 -13.48 7.31 -16.67
CA ASN A 169 -12.95 8.62 -17.06
C ASN A 169 -12.99 9.69 -15.94
N VAL A 170 -12.85 9.25 -14.69
CA VAL A 170 -12.77 10.09 -13.48
C VAL A 170 -11.43 9.89 -12.80
N ARG A 171 -10.93 10.93 -12.12
CA ARG A 171 -9.78 10.79 -11.23
C ARG A 171 -10.26 10.69 -9.79
N PRO A 172 -10.15 9.51 -9.16
CA PRO A 172 -10.49 9.41 -7.76
C PRO A 172 -9.50 10.23 -6.92
N LEU A 173 -10.01 10.84 -5.87
CA LEU A 173 -9.21 11.26 -4.73
C LEU A 173 -8.73 10.00 -3.99
N ILE A 174 -7.43 9.74 -4.06
CA ILE A 174 -6.80 8.63 -3.33
C ILE A 174 -6.23 9.15 -2.02
N THR A 175 -6.66 8.54 -0.92
CA THR A 175 -6.05 8.72 0.39
C THR A 175 -5.33 7.43 0.78
N SER A 176 -4.04 7.51 1.10
CA SER A 176 -3.30 6.37 1.64
C SER A 176 -2.98 6.62 3.10
N VAL A 177 -3.15 5.59 3.93
CA VAL A 177 -2.91 5.67 5.39
C VAL A 177 -2.14 4.46 5.87
N MET A 178 -1.46 4.62 7.01
CA MET A 178 -0.78 3.53 7.68
C MET A 178 -1.70 2.88 8.73
N LEU A 179 -1.55 1.59 8.95
CA LEU A 179 -2.24 0.84 9.99
C LEU A 179 -1.27 0.41 11.08
N ASP A 180 -1.77 0.27 12.31
CA ASP A 180 -1.09 -0.55 13.32
C ASP A 180 -1.25 -2.05 12.99
N HIS A 181 -0.35 -2.88 13.51
CA HIS A 181 -0.30 -4.31 13.21
C HIS A 181 -1.59 -5.06 13.60
N GLN A 182 -2.24 -4.66 14.69
CA GLN A 182 -3.48 -5.28 15.13
C GLN A 182 -4.64 -4.97 14.16
N SER A 183 -4.85 -3.69 13.84
CA SER A 183 -5.86 -3.26 12.87
C SER A 183 -5.64 -3.88 11.50
N TRP A 184 -4.38 -3.92 11.04
CA TRP A 184 -4.00 -4.54 9.77
C TRP A 184 -4.29 -6.04 9.75
N SER A 185 -3.88 -6.78 10.79
CA SER A 185 -4.14 -8.22 10.89
C SER A 185 -5.64 -8.52 10.82
N GLN A 186 -6.47 -7.72 11.48
CA GLN A 186 -7.92 -7.88 11.45
C GLN A 186 -8.51 -7.59 10.07
N ILE A 187 -8.11 -6.49 9.43
CA ILE A 187 -8.72 -6.06 8.16
C ILE A 187 -8.29 -6.95 6.99
N ILE A 188 -7.04 -7.41 6.96
CA ILE A 188 -6.56 -8.36 5.95
C ILE A 188 -7.41 -9.64 5.96
N ARG A 189 -7.71 -10.17 7.14
CA ARG A 189 -8.58 -11.35 7.29
C ARG A 189 -9.98 -11.05 6.75
N LYS A 190 -10.61 -9.96 7.17
CA LYS A 190 -11.95 -9.57 6.69
C LYS A 190 -12.04 -9.41 5.16
N HIS A 191 -10.96 -8.94 4.53
CA HIS A 191 -10.95 -8.60 3.11
C HIS A 191 -10.62 -9.79 2.20
N PHE A 192 -9.75 -10.68 2.66
CA PHE A 192 -9.14 -11.70 1.81
C PHE A 192 -9.31 -13.14 2.32
N GLN A 193 -9.63 -13.33 3.59
CA GLN A 193 -9.90 -14.66 4.16
C GLN A 193 -11.40 -14.81 4.36
N ARG A 194 -12.03 -15.59 3.47
CA ARG A 194 -13.41 -16.06 3.61
C ARG A 194 -13.42 -17.47 4.19
#